data_AF-A0A2P5A8S1-F1
#
_entry.id   AF-A0A2P5A8S1-F1
#
_cell.length_a   1.000
_cell.length_b   1.000
_cell.length_c   1.000
_cell.angle_alpha   90.00
_cell.angle_beta   90.00
_cell.angle_gamma   90.00
#
_symmetry.space_group_name_H-M   'P 1'
#
loop_
_entity.id
_entity.type
_entity.pdbx_description
1 polymer ?
#
loop_
_entity_poly.entity_id
_entity_poly.type
_entity_poly.pdbx_seq_one_letter_code
_entity_poly.pdbx_strand_id
1 'polypeptide(L)'
;MEEEIENISVSIAAMGHKIDGLVNAAKDNGEVVELQAKLAFELQKVRGQLSDRDVFRALNILATNYDLLRVFSAMPREMKVAYVRDLGTYGIR
;
A
#
# COMPACT_ATOMS: atom_id res chain seq x y z
N MET A 1 22.94 37.74 18.39
CA MET A 1 21.66 38.17 17.79
C MET A 1 21.48 37.68 16.36
N GLU A 2 22.27 38.11 15.37
CA GLU A 2 22.11 37.61 13.98
C GLU A 2 22.38 36.10 13.86
N GLU A 3 23.45 35.61 14.47
CA GLU A 3 23.81 34.17 14.48
C GLU A 3 22.77 33.29 15.21
N GLU A 4 22.13 33.83 16.25
CA GLU A 4 21.05 33.13 16.97
C GLU A 4 19.77 33.06 16.13
N ILE A 5 19.44 34.15 15.42
CA ILE A 5 18.30 34.19 14.48
C ILE A 5 18.55 33.21 13.33
N GLU A 6 19.76 33.16 12.77
CA GLU A 6 20.12 32.22 11.72
C GLU A 6 20.01 30.76 12.19
N ASN A 7 20.50 30.44 13.38
CA ASN A 7 20.36 29.11 13.98
C ASN A 7 18.90 28.71 14.23
N ILE A 8 18.05 29.67 14.62
CA ILE A 8 16.60 29.46 14.77
C ILE A 8 15.97 29.19 13.39
N SER A 9 16.30 29.98 12.37
CA SER A 9 15.80 29.79 11.01
C SER A 9 16.17 28.42 10.44
N VAL A 10 17.41 27.97 10.65
CA VAL A 10 17.87 26.62 10.25
C VAL A 10 17.09 25.53 10.98
N SER A 11 16.88 25.70 12.29
CA SER A 11 16.12 24.72 13.09
C SER A 11 14.66 24.61 12.65
N ILE A 12 14.01 25.74 12.32
CA ILE A 12 12.64 25.77 11.81
C ILE A 12 12.55 25.08 10.44
N ALA A 13 13.50 25.33 9.54
CA ALA A 13 13.55 24.66 8.24
C ALA A 13 13.69 23.13 8.38
N ALA A 14 14.58 22.68 9.28
CA ALA A 14 14.75 21.26 9.58
C ALA A 14 13.47 20.62 10.18
N MET A 15 12.74 21.35 11.01
CA MET A 15 11.44 20.91 11.53
C MET A 15 10.38 20.80 10.44
N GLY A 16 10.34 21.76 9.50
CA GLY A 16 9.43 21.72 8.34
C GLY A 16 9.59 20.43 7.53
N HIS A 17 10.84 20.07 7.17
CA HIS A 17 11.12 18.83 6.45
C HIS A 17 10.70 17.56 7.22
N LYS A 18 10.86 17.53 8.55
CA LYS A 18 10.42 16.41 9.37
C LYS A 18 8.90 16.30 9.40
N ILE A 19 8.19 17.42 9.50
CA ILE A 19 6.73 17.47 9.47
C ILE A 19 6.21 16.98 8.12
N ASP A 20 6.79 17.43 7.01
CA ASP A 20 6.44 16.95 5.67
C ASP A 20 6.62 15.44 5.53
N GLY A 21 7.73 14.91 6.05
CA GLY A 21 7.99 13.47 6.09
C GLY A 21 6.91 12.69 6.85
N LEU A 22 6.48 13.20 8.01
CA LEU A 22 5.41 12.59 8.82
C LEU A 22 4.06 12.65 8.12
N VAL A 23 3.73 13.79 7.48
CA VAL A 23 2.49 13.96 6.71
C VAL A 23 2.41 12.97 5.55
N ASN A 24 3.52 12.77 4.82
CA ASN A 24 3.57 11.81 3.72
C ASN A 24 3.41 10.37 4.22
N ALA A 25 4.11 9.98 5.29
CA ALA A 25 3.95 8.64 5.88
C ALA A 25 2.51 8.39 6.38
N ALA A 26 1.85 9.39 6.94
CA ALA A 26 0.46 9.27 7.37
C ALA A 26 -0.50 9.09 6.19
N LYS A 27 -0.28 9.80 5.08
CA LYS A 27 -1.06 9.63 3.84
C LYS A 27 -0.90 8.22 3.26
N ASP A 28 0.33 7.73 3.19
CA ASP A 28 0.65 6.39 2.69
C ASP A 28 -0.06 5.31 3.52
N ASN A 29 -0.09 5.46 4.84
CA ASN A 29 -0.82 4.55 5.72
C ASN A 29 -2.34 4.63 5.52
N GLY A 30 -2.89 5.83 5.35
CA GLY A 30 -4.32 6.03 5.08
C GLY A 30 -4.76 5.35 3.78
N GLU A 31 -3.97 5.48 2.72
CA GLU A 31 -4.19 4.80 1.44
C GLU A 31 -4.20 3.28 1.61
N VAL A 32 -3.21 2.71 2.31
CA VAL A 32 -3.13 1.26 2.55
C VAL A 32 -4.38 0.75 3.29
N VAL A 33 -4.84 1.45 4.32
CA VAL A 33 -6.05 1.09 5.07
C VAL A 33 -7.28 1.09 4.16
N GLU A 34 -7.41 2.08 3.29
CA GLU A 34 -8.51 2.14 2.32
C GLU A 34 -8.45 0.97 1.32
N LEU A 35 -7.25 0.65 0.84
CA LEU A 35 -7.03 -0.50 -0.06
C LEU A 35 -7.36 -1.83 0.62
N GLN A 36 -6.97 -2.00 1.89
CA GLN A 36 -7.31 -3.19 2.68
C GLN A 36 -8.82 -3.35 2.84
N ALA A 37 -9.54 -2.25 3.12
CA ALA A 37 -10.99 -2.26 3.23
C ALA A 37 -11.68 -2.65 1.91
N LYS A 38 -11.08 -2.33 0.76
CA LYS A 38 -11.62 -2.64 -0.57
C LYS A 38 -11.15 -3.98 -1.15
N LEU A 39 -10.13 -4.61 -0.56
CA LEU A 39 -9.50 -5.81 -1.10
C LEU A 39 -10.48 -6.95 -1.37
N ALA A 40 -11.39 -7.22 -0.42
CA ALA A 40 -12.39 -8.28 -0.58
C ALA A 40 -13.32 -8.03 -1.77
N PHE A 41 -13.72 -6.77 -1.98
CA PHE A 41 -14.56 -6.37 -3.11
C PHE A 41 -13.81 -6.49 -4.45
N GLU A 42 -12.55 -6.07 -4.50
CA GLU A 42 -11.70 -6.22 -5.69
C GLU A 42 -11.49 -7.69 -6.06
N LEU A 43 -11.27 -8.57 -5.09
CA LEU A 43 -11.17 -10.01 -5.33
C LEU A 43 -12.51 -10.62 -5.74
N GLN A 44 -13.64 -10.13 -5.22
CA GLN A 44 -14.96 -10.58 -5.64
C GLN A 44 -15.20 -10.33 -7.14
N LYS A 45 -14.67 -9.22 -7.69
CA LYS A 45 -14.76 -8.94 -9.14
C LYS A 45 -14.10 -10.02 -9.99
N VAL A 46 -13.14 -10.78 -9.47
CA VAL A 46 -12.42 -11.82 -10.22
C VAL A 46 -12.68 -13.24 -9.69
N ARG A 47 -13.51 -13.37 -8.64
CA ARG A 47 -13.83 -14.65 -7.98
C ARG A 47 -14.41 -15.70 -8.92
N GLY A 48 -15.19 -15.32 -9.94
CA GLY A 48 -15.74 -16.27 -10.91
C GLY A 48 -14.70 -17.02 -11.76
N GLN A 49 -13.43 -16.61 -11.70
CA GLN A 49 -12.31 -17.20 -12.44
C GLN A 49 -11.24 -17.79 -11.49
N LEU A 50 -11.48 -17.74 -10.18
CA LEU A 50 -10.55 -18.16 -9.14
C LEU A 50 -11.23 -19.18 -8.21
N SER A 51 -10.48 -20.15 -7.71
CA SER A 51 -11.02 -21.01 -6.66
C SER A 51 -11.11 -20.26 -5.33
N ASP A 52 -11.96 -20.71 -4.41
CA ASP A 52 -12.02 -20.13 -3.06
C ASP A 52 -10.67 -20.21 -2.34
N ARG A 53 -9.85 -21.23 -2.66
CA ARG A 53 -8.48 -21.37 -2.16
C ARG A 53 -7.55 -20.28 -2.69
N ASP A 54 -7.66 -19.94 -3.97
CA ASP A 54 -6.85 -18.87 -4.59
C ASP A 54 -7.21 -17.52 -3.97
N VAL A 55 -8.51 -17.25 -3.80
CA VAL A 55 -9.00 -16.03 -3.15
C VAL A 55 -8.52 -15.94 -1.70
N PHE A 56 -8.61 -17.03 -0.95
CA PHE A 56 -8.14 -17.07 0.44
C PHE A 56 -6.63 -16.83 0.56
N ARG A 57 -5.82 -17.45 -0.31
CA ARG A 57 -4.37 -17.20 -0.34
C ARG A 57 -4.04 -15.76 -0.70
N ALA A 58 -4.69 -15.22 -1.74
CA ALA A 58 -4.47 -13.84 -2.16
C ALA A 58 -4.84 -12.84 -1.06
N LEU A 59 -5.95 -13.05 -0.36
CA LEU A 59 -6.34 -12.22 0.78
C LEU A 59 -5.24 -12.19 1.85
N ASN A 60 -4.73 -13.36 2.25
CA ASN A 60 -3.71 -13.43 3.29
C ASN A 60 -2.39 -12.75 2.89
N ILE A 61 -1.95 -12.92 1.64
CA ILE A 61 -0.71 -12.32 1.15
C ILE A 61 -0.87 -10.80 0.94
N LEU A 62 -1.94 -10.36 0.28
CA LEU A 62 -2.15 -8.95 -0.05
C LEU A 62 -2.52 -8.12 1.19
N ALA A 63 -3.26 -8.67 2.15
CA ALA A 63 -3.60 -7.94 3.36
C ALA A 63 -2.37 -7.64 4.23
N THR A 64 -1.31 -8.44 4.12
CA THR A 64 -0.09 -8.34 4.94
C THR A 64 1.09 -7.72 4.20
N ASN A 65 0.99 -7.52 2.89
CA ASN A 65 2.04 -6.94 2.07
C ASN A 65 1.54 -5.73 1.26
N TYR A 66 1.80 -4.54 1.78
CA TYR A 66 1.22 -3.28 1.31
C TYR A 66 1.64 -2.91 -0.11
N ASP A 67 2.88 -3.22 -0.51
CA ASP A 67 3.35 -2.94 -1.86
C ASP A 67 2.65 -3.84 -2.88
N LEU A 68 2.49 -5.12 -2.56
CA LEU A 68 1.72 -6.04 -3.41
C LEU A 68 0.24 -5.65 -3.47
N LEU A 69 -0.33 -5.14 -2.38
CA LEU A 69 -1.69 -4.63 -2.34
C LEU A 69 -1.88 -3.40 -3.24
N ARG A 70 -0.95 -2.46 -3.20
CA ARG A 70 -0.95 -1.28 -4.10
C ARG A 70 -0.87 -1.70 -5.56
N VAL A 71 0.07 -2.59 -5.89
CA VAL A 71 0.22 -3.13 -7.26
C VAL A 71 -1.06 -3.84 -7.72
N PHE A 72 -1.62 -4.70 -6.88
CA PHE A 72 -2.87 -5.40 -7.18
C PHE A 72 -4.05 -4.43 -7.39
N SER A 73 -4.14 -3.38 -6.56
CA SER A 73 -5.22 -2.40 -6.66
C SER A 73 -5.15 -1.63 -7.98
N ALA A 74 -3.97 -1.16 -8.37
CA ALA A 74 -3.73 -0.38 -9.57
C ALA A 74 -3.82 -1.20 -10.88
N MET A 75 -3.83 -2.52 -10.79
CA MET A 75 -3.81 -3.40 -11.95
C MET A 75 -5.15 -3.45 -12.69
N PRO A 76 -5.17 -3.55 -14.04
CA PRO A 76 -6.40 -3.82 -14.80
C PRO A 76 -7.03 -5.17 -14.42
N ARG A 77 -8.37 -5.26 -14.47
CA ARG A 77 -9.12 -6.45 -14.04
C ARG A 77 -8.67 -7.73 -14.76
N GLU A 78 -8.32 -7.61 -16.03
CA GLU A 78 -7.90 -8.70 -16.91
C GLU A 78 -6.60 -9.35 -16.42
N MET A 79 -5.71 -8.57 -15.80
CA MET A 79 -4.43 -9.04 -15.28
C MET A 79 -4.53 -9.57 -13.84
N LYS A 80 -5.53 -9.11 -13.06
CA LYS A 80 -5.70 -9.48 -11.64
C LYS A 80 -5.86 -11.00 -11.44
N VAL A 81 -6.51 -11.70 -12.37
CA VAL A 81 -6.69 -13.17 -12.27
C VAL A 81 -5.37 -13.91 -12.37
N ALA A 82 -4.57 -13.59 -13.39
CA ALA A 82 -3.25 -14.19 -13.58
C ALA A 82 -2.35 -13.87 -12.38
N TYR A 83 -2.36 -12.60 -11.97
CA TYR A 83 -1.60 -12.15 -10.81
C TYR A 83 -1.96 -12.91 -9.53
N VAL A 84 -3.26 -13.13 -9.23
CA VAL A 84 -3.67 -13.90 -8.05
C VAL A 84 -3.19 -15.35 -8.12
N ARG A 85 -3.27 -15.98 -9.29
CA ARG A 85 -2.79 -17.37 -9.48
C ARG A 85 -1.28 -17.46 -9.30
N ASP A 86 -0.53 -16.54 -9.88
CA ASP A 86 0.92 -16.49 -9.78
C ASP A 86 1.35 -16.17 -8.35
N LEU A 87 0.66 -15.25 -7.67
CA LEU A 87 0.90 -14.91 -6.28
C LEU A 87 0.64 -16.12 -5.36
N GLY A 88 -0.43 -16.87 -5.61
CA GLY A 88 -0.72 -18.11 -4.87
C GLY A 88 0.27 -19.25 -5.13
N THR A 89 1.01 -19.20 -6.24
CA THR A 89 1.97 -20.24 -6.69
C THR A 89 3.41 -19.91 -6.29
N TYR A 90 3.81 -18.65 -6.43
CA TYR A 90 5.19 -18.17 -6.28
C TYR A 90 5.38 -17.12 -5.19
N GLY A 91 4.30 -16.47 -4.75
CA GLY A 91 4.35 -15.35 -3.80
C GLY A 91 4.55 -15.75 -2.34
N ILE A 92 4.69 -17.05 -2.05
CA ILE A 92 5.00 -17.58 -0.72
C ILE A 92 6.36 -18.27 -0.80
N ARG A 93 7.41 -17.60 -0.33
CA ARG A 93 8.65 -18.21 0.13
C ARG A 93 8.81 -17.94 1.62
#